data_AF-A0A9E2ND18-F1
#
_entry.id   AF-A0A9E2ND18-F1
#
_cell.length_a   1.000
_cell.length_b   1.000
_cell.length_c   1.000
_cell.angle_alpha   90.00
_cell.angle_beta   90.00
_cell.angle_gamma   90.00
#
_symmetry.space_group_name_H-M   'P 1'
#
loop_
_entity.id
_entity.type
_entity.pdbx_description
1 polymer ?
#
loop_
_entity_poly.entity_id
_entity_poly.type
_entity_poly.pdbx_seq_one_letter_code
_entity_poly.pdbx_strand_id
1 'polypeptide(L)'
;DKNSFYRPFLSKIGLSLVSRFLEKKYNSFFNRYVITKGETWQNFAIKAGFKIERADYIVSPGVVKAYDIFIITAWPSQILKAVFGERIVYRPKFVENLLVKKLIKYIKESKDGTNLFLVAKKIKKS
;
A
#
# COMPACT_ATOMS: atom_id res chain seq x y z
N ASP A 1 4.57 -8.92 -3.62
CA ASP A 1 4.27 -7.62 -4.27
C ASP A 1 5.57 -7.03 -4.82
N LYS A 2 5.66 -6.72 -6.13
CA LYS A 2 6.86 -6.11 -6.74
C LYS A 2 7.07 -4.66 -6.27
N ASN A 3 6.03 -4.04 -5.74
CA ASN A 3 6.05 -2.67 -5.24
C ASN A 3 6.45 -2.58 -3.76
N SER A 4 6.57 -3.72 -3.06
CA SER A 4 7.09 -3.78 -1.69
C SER A 4 8.61 -3.65 -1.64
N PHE A 5 9.17 -3.10 -0.56
CA PHE A 5 10.63 -2.97 -0.40
C PHE A 5 11.29 -4.29 0.00
N TYR A 6 10.77 -4.98 1.02
CA TYR A 6 11.45 -6.13 1.62
C TYR A 6 11.52 -7.34 0.69
N ARG A 7 10.51 -7.59 -0.14
CA ARG A 7 10.50 -8.76 -1.03
C ARG A 7 11.68 -8.76 -2.03
N PRO A 8 11.88 -7.71 -2.86
CA PRO A 8 13.03 -7.64 -3.76
C PRO A 8 14.35 -7.52 -2.99
N PHE A 9 14.38 -6.80 -1.86
CA PHE A 9 15.59 -6.67 -1.04
C PHE A 9 16.06 -8.05 -0.50
N LEU A 10 15.17 -8.80 0.15
CA LEU A 10 15.48 -10.14 0.69
C LEU A 10 15.87 -11.12 -0.41
N SER A 11 15.23 -11.04 -1.59
CA SER A 11 15.63 -11.87 -2.73
C SER A 11 17.04 -11.53 -3.23
N LYS A 12 17.43 -10.25 -3.19
CA LYS A 12 18.74 -9.78 -3.67
C LYS A 12 19.89 -10.21 -2.75
N ILE A 13 19.66 -10.31 -1.44
CA ILE A 13 20.65 -10.75 -0.46
C ILE A 13 20.68 -12.28 -0.25
N GLY A 14 20.09 -13.05 -1.17
CA GLY A 14 20.10 -14.52 -1.11
C GLY A 14 19.04 -15.16 -0.22
N LEU A 15 18.22 -14.37 0.50
CA LEU A 15 17.15 -14.84 1.38
C LEU A 15 15.83 -15.11 0.63
N SER A 16 15.91 -15.80 -0.51
CA SER A 16 14.75 -16.07 -1.38
C SER A 16 13.67 -16.93 -0.70
N LEU A 17 14.06 -17.82 0.22
CA LEU A 17 13.14 -18.65 0.99
C LEU A 17 12.33 -17.81 2.00
N VAL A 18 12.99 -16.91 2.71
CA VAL A 18 12.33 -15.98 3.66
C VAL A 18 11.39 -15.04 2.92
N SER A 19 11.81 -14.52 1.76
CA SER A 19 10.98 -13.68 0.90
C SER A 19 9.69 -14.41 0.47
N ARG A 20 9.80 -15.67 0.03
CA ARG A 20 8.64 -16.51 -0.34
C ARG A 20 7.74 -16.83 0.85
N PHE A 21 8.32 -17.12 2.01
CA PHE A 21 7.57 -17.39 3.23
C PHE A 21 6.75 -16.17 3.68
N LEU A 22 7.38 -15.00 3.72
CA LEU A 22 6.72 -13.74 4.07
C LEU A 22 5.58 -13.43 3.11
N GLU A 23 5.78 -13.61 1.80
CA GLU A 23 4.72 -13.44 0.81
C GLU A 23 3.54 -14.38 1.06
N LYS A 24 3.80 -15.67 1.32
CA LYS A 24 2.74 -16.64 1.58
C LYS A 24 1.96 -16.30 2.85
N LYS A 25 2.65 -15.93 3.93
CA LYS A 25 2.02 -15.52 5.19
C LYS A 25 1.22 -14.24 5.03
N TYR A 26 1.77 -13.23 4.36
CA TYR A 26 1.09 -11.98 4.12
C TYR A 26 -0.17 -12.16 3.27
N ASN A 27 -0.09 -12.91 2.17
CA ASN A 27 -1.24 -13.19 1.31
C ASN A 27 -2.32 -14.00 2.05
N SER A 28 -1.92 -14.97 2.88
CA SER A 28 -2.86 -15.79 3.66
C SER A 28 -3.53 -15.01 4.79
N PHE A 29 -2.84 -14.07 5.44
CA PHE A 29 -3.37 -13.34 6.59
C PHE A 29 -4.26 -12.17 6.15
N PHE A 30 -3.88 -11.50 5.06
CA PHE A 30 -4.61 -10.34 4.54
C PHE A 30 -5.54 -10.66 3.37
N ASN A 31 -5.67 -11.94 3.00
CA ASN A 31 -6.41 -12.40 1.81
C ASN A 31 -6.10 -11.54 0.58
N ARG A 32 -4.83 -11.18 0.42
CA ARG A 32 -4.38 -10.25 -0.62
C ARG A 32 -4.23 -11.02 -1.94
N TYR A 33 -5.36 -11.45 -2.49
CA TYR A 33 -5.45 -11.75 -3.91
C TYR A 33 -5.09 -10.46 -4.63
N VAL A 34 -4.11 -10.51 -5.52
CA VAL A 34 -3.69 -9.35 -6.32
C VAL A 34 -4.94 -8.84 -7.02
N ILE A 35 -5.47 -7.76 -6.47
CA ILE A 35 -6.67 -7.12 -6.95
C ILE A 35 -6.33 -6.73 -8.40
N THR A 36 -7.16 -7.24 -9.30
CA THR A 36 -7.08 -7.10 -10.76
C THR A 36 -6.61 -5.70 -11.19
N LYS A 37 -5.91 -5.60 -12.33
CA LYS A 37 -5.45 -4.33 -12.89
C LYS A 37 -6.56 -3.27 -12.84
N GLY A 38 -6.23 -2.00 -12.65
CA GLY A 38 -7.25 -0.95 -12.53
C GLY A 38 -8.21 -0.91 -13.73
N GLU A 39 -7.71 -1.23 -14.94
CA GLU A 39 -8.54 -1.42 -16.14
C GLU A 39 -9.65 -2.45 -15.96
N THR A 40 -9.39 -3.55 -15.25
CA THR A 40 -10.40 -4.58 -15.00
C THR A 40 -11.52 -4.04 -14.11
N TRP A 41 -11.19 -3.24 -13.10
CA TRP A 41 -12.19 -2.58 -12.25
C TRP A 41 -13.01 -1.56 -13.02
N GLN A 42 -12.35 -0.78 -13.88
CA GLN A 42 -13.04 0.14 -14.79
C GLN A 42 -14.00 -0.62 -15.71
N ASN A 43 -13.57 -1.74 -16.28
CA ASN A 43 -14.41 -2.57 -17.13
C ASN A 43 -15.60 -3.17 -16.38
N PHE A 44 -15.44 -3.57 -15.11
CA PHE A 44 -16.56 -4.02 -14.29
C PHE A 44 -17.57 -2.91 -14.02
N ALA A 45 -17.10 -1.69 -13.73
CA ALA A 45 -17.99 -0.53 -13.56
C ALA A 45 -18.78 -0.22 -14.85
N ILE A 46 -18.11 -0.26 -16.00
CA ILE A 46 -18.75 -0.04 -17.31
C ILE A 46 -19.80 -1.13 -17.59
N LYS A 47 -19.46 -2.40 -17.39
CA LYS A 47 -20.40 -3.53 -17.57
C LYS A 47 -21.61 -3.44 -16.64
N ALA A 48 -21.43 -2.89 -15.44
CA ALA A 48 -22.51 -2.63 -14.49
C ALA A 48 -23.38 -1.40 -14.85
N GLY A 49 -23.11 -0.71 -15.98
CA GLY A 49 -23.89 0.42 -16.47
C GLY A 49 -23.47 1.77 -15.87
N PHE A 50 -22.25 1.88 -15.38
CA PHE A 50 -21.70 3.15 -14.91
C PHE A 50 -20.83 3.81 -15.98
N LYS A 51 -20.93 5.14 -16.08
CA LYS A 51 -19.99 5.99 -16.79
C LYS A 51 -18.88 6.41 -15.82
N ILE A 52 -17.64 6.11 -16.14
CA ILE A 52 -16.50 6.53 -15.33
C ILE A 52 -16.23 8.01 -15.60
N GLU A 53 -16.21 8.82 -14.55
CA GLU A 53 -15.90 10.26 -14.61
C GLU A 53 -14.43 10.52 -14.27
N ARG A 54 -13.87 9.74 -13.33
CA ARG A 54 -12.50 9.88 -12.86
C ARG A 54 -11.95 8.52 -12.45
N ALA A 55 -10.71 8.24 -12.82
CA ALA A 55 -10.01 7.02 -12.41
C ALA A 55 -8.52 7.34 -12.23
N ASP A 56 -8.10 7.48 -10.98
CA ASP A 56 -6.72 7.85 -10.64
C ASP A 56 -6.11 6.85 -9.69
N TYR A 57 -4.80 6.66 -9.80
CA TYR A 57 -4.08 5.96 -8.75
C TYR A 57 -3.54 6.95 -7.72
N ILE A 58 -4.06 6.82 -6.50
CA ILE A 58 -3.82 7.78 -5.41
C ILE A 58 -2.59 7.44 -4.56
N VAL A 59 -2.10 6.20 -4.62
CA VAL A 59 -0.91 5.78 -3.87
C VAL A 59 0.16 5.30 -4.84
N SER A 60 1.24 6.08 -4.97
CA SER A 60 2.37 5.71 -5.80
C SER A 60 3.14 4.51 -5.20
N PRO A 61 3.84 3.71 -6.03
CA PRO A 61 4.69 2.62 -5.55
C PRO A 61 5.82 3.14 -4.65
N GLY A 62 6.25 4.39 -4.86
CA GLY A 62 7.24 5.05 -4.01
C GLY A 62 6.76 5.22 -2.56
N VAL A 63 5.49 5.61 -2.38
CA VAL A 63 4.86 5.71 -1.05
C VAL A 63 4.79 4.34 -0.38
N VAL A 64 4.44 3.29 -1.12
CA VAL A 64 4.39 1.92 -0.58
C VAL A 64 5.78 1.45 -0.13
N LYS A 65 6.82 1.69 -0.93
CA LYS A 65 8.20 1.35 -0.55
C LYS A 65 8.64 2.12 0.69
N ALA A 66 8.32 3.41 0.78
CA ALA A 66 8.66 4.22 1.94
C ALA A 66 7.94 3.68 3.19
N TYR A 67 6.64 3.43 3.10
CA TYR A 67 5.85 2.81 4.17
C TYR A 67 6.48 1.49 4.65
N ASP A 68 6.81 0.60 3.71
CA ASP A 68 7.46 -0.67 4.02
C ASP A 68 8.77 -0.44 4.77
N ILE A 69 9.68 0.40 4.27
CA ILE A 69 10.96 0.67 4.95
C ILE A 69 10.76 1.12 6.40
N PHE A 70 9.74 1.94 6.65
CA PHE A 70 9.43 2.43 7.99
C PHE A 70 8.64 1.43 8.84
N ILE A 71 8.10 0.33 8.30
CA ILE A 71 7.36 -0.64 9.10
C ILE A 71 8.22 -1.25 10.19
N ILE A 72 9.54 -1.36 9.97
CA ILE A 72 10.46 -1.85 10.99
C ILE A 72 10.41 -0.96 12.22
N THR A 73 10.24 0.36 12.09
CA THR A 73 10.18 1.26 13.25
C THR A 73 8.94 1.04 14.11
N ALA A 74 7.99 0.20 13.69
CA ALA A 74 6.84 -0.21 14.48
C ALA A 74 7.16 -1.29 15.53
N TRP A 75 8.33 -1.97 15.47
CA TRP A 75 8.66 -3.04 16.43
C TRP A 75 8.58 -2.62 17.91
N PRO A 76 8.98 -1.39 18.32
CA PRO A 76 8.85 -0.98 19.72
C PRO A 76 7.38 -0.95 20.16
N SER A 77 6.47 -0.50 19.29
CA SER A 77 5.04 -0.48 19.61
C SER A 77 4.43 -1.88 19.80
N GLN A 78 4.98 -2.90 19.14
CA GLN A 78 4.54 -4.28 19.32
C GLN A 78 5.04 -4.86 20.65
N ILE A 79 6.27 -4.51 21.06
CA ILE A 79 6.80 -4.89 22.38
C ILE A 79 6.02 -4.20 23.48
N LEU A 80 5.79 -2.88 23.37
CA LEU A 80 5.04 -2.13 24.37
C LEU A 80 3.61 -2.66 24.50
N LYS A 81 2.97 -3.11 23.41
CA LYS A 81 1.68 -3.80 23.50
C LYS A 81 1.76 -5.09 24.31
N ALA A 82 2.82 -5.87 24.15
CA ALA A 82 3.00 -7.11 24.91
C ALA A 82 3.23 -6.85 26.41
N VAL A 83 3.90 -5.75 26.76
CA VAL A 83 4.24 -5.39 28.15
C VAL A 83 3.11 -4.62 28.86
N PHE A 84 2.50 -3.65 28.18
CA PHE A 84 1.53 -2.71 28.76
C PHE A 84 0.08 -2.97 28.32
N GLY A 85 -0.16 -3.95 27.45
CA GLY A 85 -1.49 -4.23 26.87
C GLY A 85 -1.92 -3.23 25.79
N GLU A 86 -1.26 -2.07 25.70
CA GLU A 86 -1.64 -0.97 24.83
C GLU A 86 -0.58 -0.66 23.77
N ARG A 87 -1.04 -0.21 22.60
CA ARG A 87 -0.15 0.29 21.53
C ARG A 87 0.18 1.75 21.79
N ILE A 88 1.31 2.00 22.44
CA ILE A 88 1.81 3.36 22.63
C ILE A 88 2.52 3.81 21.34
N VAL A 89 2.09 4.95 20.80
CA VAL A 89 2.67 5.54 19.58
C VAL A 89 3.24 6.91 19.93
N TYR A 90 4.56 7.00 19.98
CA TYR A 90 5.25 8.28 20.19
C TYR A 90 5.53 8.96 18.85
N ARG A 91 4.94 10.15 18.63
CA ARG A 91 5.09 10.94 17.39
C ARG A 91 5.65 12.33 17.70
N PRO A 92 6.96 12.47 17.92
CA PRO A 92 7.55 13.77 18.15
C PRO A 92 7.47 14.63 16.89
N LYS A 93 6.95 15.86 17.01
CA LYS A 93 6.70 16.79 15.89
C LYS A 93 7.93 17.04 15.01
N PHE A 94 9.14 17.04 15.57
CA PHE A 94 10.36 17.26 14.79
C PHE A 94 10.65 16.09 13.82
N VAL A 95 10.38 14.84 14.23
CA VAL A 95 10.55 13.66 13.37
C VAL A 95 9.49 13.66 12.29
N GLU A 96 8.25 13.98 12.64
CA GLU A 96 7.16 14.15 11.68
C GLU A 96 7.54 15.17 10.60
N ASN A 97 7.95 16.38 11.00
CA ASN A 97 8.36 17.42 10.07
C ASN A 97 9.54 17.00 9.18
N LEU A 98 10.54 16.29 9.73
CA LEU A 98 11.67 15.75 8.98
C LEU A 98 11.22 14.73 7.93
N LEU A 99 10.36 13.79 8.34
CA LEU A 99 9.85 12.73 7.46
C LEU A 99 8.95 13.29 6.37
N VAL A 100 8.02 14.18 6.71
CA VAL A 100 7.15 14.86 5.75
C VAL A 100 7.99 15.60 4.71
N LYS A 101 8.96 16.42 5.15
CA LYS A 101 9.84 17.16 4.23
C LYS A 101 10.61 16.24 3.27
N LYS A 102 11.08 15.09 3.75
CA LYS A 102 11.82 14.11 2.93
C LYS A 102 10.93 13.28 2.01
N LEU A 103 9.71 12.95 2.45
CA LEU A 103 8.84 11.98 1.80
C LEU A 103 7.78 12.61 0.89
N ILE A 104 7.44 13.89 1.07
CA ILE A 104 6.40 14.56 0.27
C ILE A 104 6.67 14.52 -1.24
N LYS A 105 7.95 14.50 -1.64
CA LYS A 105 8.36 14.36 -3.05
C LYS A 105 7.93 13.03 -3.69
N TYR A 106 7.66 11.99 -2.89
CA TYR A 106 7.19 10.68 -3.36
C TYR A 106 5.66 10.58 -3.40
N ILE A 107 4.93 11.54 -2.82
CA ILE A 107 3.45 11.61 -2.76
C ILE A 107 2.89 12.37 -3.98
N LYS A 108 3.56 12.33 -5.14
CA LYS A 108 2.96 12.84 -6.38
C LYS A 108 2.05 11.78 -6.97
N GLU A 109 0.92 12.22 -7.56
CA GLU A 109 0.03 11.36 -8.33
C GLU A 109 0.83 10.56 -9.37
N SER A 110 0.61 9.26 -9.42
CA SER A 110 1.32 8.35 -10.32
C SER A 110 0.33 7.71 -11.27
N LYS A 111 0.70 7.61 -12.54
CA LYS A 111 -0.08 6.84 -13.53
C LYS A 111 -0.14 5.34 -13.20
N ASP A 112 0.86 4.85 -12.47
CA ASP A 112 0.98 3.46 -12.04
C ASP A 112 1.00 3.39 -10.52
N GLY A 113 -0.16 3.32 -9.87
CA GLY A 113 -0.23 3.22 -8.41
C GLY A 113 -0.89 1.94 -7.91
N THR A 114 -0.92 1.81 -6.59
CA THR A 114 -1.34 0.59 -5.90
C THR A 114 -2.80 0.62 -5.46
N ASN A 115 -3.37 1.82 -5.32
CA ASN A 115 -4.77 2.03 -4.97
C ASN A 115 -5.45 2.81 -6.09
N LEU A 116 -6.48 2.23 -6.70
CA LEU A 116 -7.33 2.90 -7.67
C LEU A 116 -8.46 3.64 -6.95
N PHE A 117 -8.58 4.94 -7.19
CA PHE A 117 -9.74 5.75 -6.84
C PHE A 117 -10.59 5.94 -8.09
N LEU A 118 -11.86 5.55 -8.02
CA LEU A 118 -12.77 5.58 -9.16
C LEU A 118 -14.06 6.34 -8.78
N VAL A 119 -14.38 7.36 -9.57
CA VAL A 119 -15.65 8.09 -9.52
C VAL A 119 -16.43 7.70 -10.77
N ALA A 120 -17.64 7.20 -10.58
CA ALA A 120 -18.50 6.81 -11.68
C ALA A 120 -19.96 7.14 -11.39
N LYS A 121 -20.68 7.48 -12.46
CA LYS A 121 -22.09 7.86 -12.43
C LYS A 121 -22.93 6.79 -13.10
N LYS A 122 -24.00 6.35 -12.44
CA LYS A 122 -24.92 5.36 -13.01
C LYS A 122 -25.67 6.00 -14.18
N ILE A 123 -25.63 5.34 -15.34
CA ILE A 123 -26.42 5.76 -16.49
C ILE A 123 -27.83 5.20 -16.28
N LYS A 124 -28.86 6.06 -16.19
CA LYS A 124 -30.24 5.59 -16.32
C LYS A 124 -30.41 5.14 -17.77
N LYS A 125 -30.71 3.86 -17.99
CA LYS A 125 -31.20 3.41 -19.30
C LYS A 125 -32.54 4.13 -19.53
N SER A 126 -32.57 4.99 -20.54
CA SER A 126 -33.81 5.49 -21.15
C SER A 126 -34.44 4.40 -21.99
#